data_AF-A0A409W8B2-F1
#
_entry.id   AF-A0A409W8B2-F1
#
_cell.length_a   1.000
_cell.length_b   1.000
_cell.length_c   1.000
_cell.angle_alpha   90.00
_cell.angle_beta   90.00
_cell.angle_gamma   90.00
#
_symmetry.space_group_name_H-M   'P 1'
#
loop_
_entity.id
_entity.type
_entity.pdbx_description
1 polymer ?
#
loop_
_entity_poly.entity_id
_entity_poly.type
_entity_poly.pdbx_seq_one_letter_code
_entity_poly.pdbx_strand_id
1 'polypeptide(L)'
;MVDLSTDNIIVTIDRFVTTTELKRAYREWKERQEEQVTVSNDLGALRKVVYDILKSDRHAQYELKAAAQMKDQLKCPICCSFMSDIILRIQECGHVFCRTCLVEWENSIESMSQSDDSEDGEYEPQLTCPLCRAEVFLPFSKEPTLRFFVRLLSGIELLMQPHEEVNSRLKSRLYIPVPPQTIPFAGISKYSRLNPNPDEGLLRHCFLPACYVPSGPPRHHASFNGCENSPGKLNIFTQDSEVIASTFDLVRKSTRTLIQIIEIQRAEYYVLNILLKVNSNALYQENSTAHRNHFKSSDADTPCVGNVATDSRNASAYSIIPAHHQEKYSC
;
A
#
# COMPACT_ATOMS: atom_id res chain seq x y z
N MET A 1 1.37 -43.77 30.95
CA MET A 1 1.29 -43.11 32.26
C MET A 1 2.07 -41.81 32.13
N VAL A 2 1.37 -40.76 31.71
CA VAL A 2 1.90 -39.39 31.52
C VAL A 2 1.32 -38.58 32.67
N ASP A 3 2.18 -37.82 33.31
CA ASP A 3 1.97 -37.09 34.55
C ASP A 3 0.83 -36.07 34.42
N LEU A 4 -0.09 -36.12 35.38
CA LEU A 4 -1.34 -35.36 35.49
C LEU A 4 -1.29 -34.46 36.74
N SER A 5 -0.27 -33.63 36.88
CA SER A 5 -0.37 -32.40 37.68
C SER A 5 -0.93 -31.20 36.88
N THR A 6 -1.36 -31.47 35.62
CA THR A 6 -2.43 -30.80 34.82
C THR A 6 -2.60 -29.30 35.06
N ASP A 7 -2.12 -28.37 34.24
CA ASP A 7 -2.14 -28.31 32.76
C ASP A 7 -3.45 -28.82 32.14
N ASN A 8 -4.56 -28.49 32.79
CA ASN A 8 -5.87 -28.50 32.17
C ASN A 8 -5.95 -27.38 31.13
N ILE A 9 -5.51 -27.69 29.91
CA ILE A 9 -5.91 -26.97 28.70
C ILE A 9 -7.15 -27.70 28.17
N ILE A 10 -8.32 -27.20 28.57
CA ILE A 10 -9.59 -27.58 27.94
C ILE A 10 -9.70 -26.77 26.65
N VAL A 11 -9.80 -27.47 25.54
CA VAL A 11 -9.83 -26.96 24.16
C VAL A 11 -11.26 -26.55 23.81
N THR A 12 -11.47 -25.30 23.37
CA THR A 12 -12.44 -24.97 22.30
C THR A 12 -12.15 -23.58 21.71
N ILE A 13 -11.96 -23.49 20.38
CA ILE A 13 -11.96 -22.30 19.47
C ILE A 13 -10.90 -21.21 19.73
N ASP A 14 -10.40 -21.07 20.96
CA ASP A 14 -9.47 -20.05 21.42
C ASP A 14 -8.05 -20.61 21.60
N ARG A 15 -7.27 -20.64 20.51
CA ARG A 15 -5.82 -20.87 20.61
C ARG A 15 -5.23 -19.62 21.25
N PHE A 16 -5.02 -19.62 22.57
CA PHE A 16 -4.37 -18.50 23.27
C PHE A 16 -3.11 -18.10 22.51
N VAL A 17 -3.15 -16.89 21.92
CA VAL A 17 -1.98 -16.30 21.29
C VAL A 17 -0.96 -16.13 22.40
N THR A 18 0.12 -16.90 22.32
CA THR A 18 1.18 -16.77 23.31
C THR A 18 1.79 -15.37 23.20
N THR A 19 2.25 -14.81 24.31
CA THR A 19 2.95 -13.51 24.28
C THR A 19 4.16 -13.54 23.34
N THR A 20 4.75 -14.72 23.10
CA THR A 20 5.83 -14.95 22.13
C THR A 20 5.36 -14.88 20.68
N GLU A 21 4.19 -15.44 20.34
CA GLU A 21 3.59 -15.32 19.00
C GLU A 21 3.17 -13.89 18.69
N LEU A 22 2.54 -13.19 19.65
CA LEU A 22 2.20 -11.78 19.48
C LEU A 22 3.45 -10.93 19.27
N LYS A 23 4.50 -11.14 20.07
CA LYS A 23 5.82 -10.48 19.89
C LYS A 23 6.43 -10.79 18.52
N ARG A 24 6.30 -12.03 18.03
CA ARG A 24 6.79 -12.42 16.70
C ARG A 24 6.01 -11.71 15.59
N ALA A 25 4.68 -11.71 15.65
CA ALA A 25 3.84 -11.02 14.68
C ALA A 25 4.09 -9.50 14.66
N TYR A 26 4.31 -8.89 15.83
CA TYR A 26 4.66 -7.48 15.92
C TYR A 26 6.04 -7.17 15.32
N ARG A 27 7.06 -8.01 15.55
CA ARG A 27 8.38 -7.85 14.91
C ARG A 27 8.27 -7.94 13.39
N GLU A 28 7.57 -8.95 12.88
CA GLU A 28 7.35 -9.10 11.44
C GLU A 28 6.62 -7.88 10.85
N TRP A 29 5.56 -7.41 11.50
CA TRP A 29 4.84 -6.20 11.11
C TRP A 29 5.78 -4.98 11.04
N LYS A 30 6.62 -4.80 12.05
CA LYS A 30 7.58 -3.70 12.13
C LYS A 30 8.63 -3.77 11.02
N GLU A 31 9.18 -4.96 10.76
CA GLU A 31 10.11 -5.19 9.64
C GLU A 31 9.47 -4.83 8.30
N ARG A 32 8.21 -5.23 8.06
CA ARG A 32 7.47 -4.84 6.84
C ARG A 32 7.21 -3.33 6.77
N GLN A 33 6.96 -2.69 7.90
CA GLN A 33 6.80 -1.24 7.94
C GLN A 33 8.10 -0.51 7.54
N GLU A 34 9.24 -0.96 8.03
CA GLU A 34 10.57 -0.41 7.67
C GLU A 34 10.90 -0.66 6.18
N GLU A 35 10.59 -1.85 5.67
CA GLU A 35 10.70 -2.20 4.25
C GLU A 35 9.83 -1.28 3.38
N GLN A 36 8.57 -1.05 3.79
CA GLN A 36 7.64 -0.17 3.09
C GLN A 36 8.15 1.27 3.02
N VAL A 37 8.73 1.79 4.11
CA VAL A 37 9.32 3.14 4.12
C VAL A 37 10.49 3.24 3.14
N THR A 38 11.37 2.24 3.11
CA THR A 38 12.51 2.18 2.17
C THR A 38 12.03 2.20 0.73
N VAL A 39 11.13 1.28 0.35
CA VAL A 39 10.57 1.19 -1.02
C VAL A 39 9.84 2.48 -1.41
N SER A 40 9.12 3.08 -0.47
CA SER A 40 8.40 4.35 -0.69
C SER A 40 9.34 5.53 -0.97
N ASN A 41 10.50 5.58 -0.31
CA ASN A 41 11.52 6.60 -0.52
C ASN A 41 12.19 6.43 -1.89
N ASP A 42 12.58 5.19 -2.23
CA ASP A 42 13.19 4.87 -3.53
C ASP A 42 12.24 5.20 -4.68
N LEU A 43 10.97 4.82 -4.54
CA LEU A 43 9.92 5.15 -5.51
C LEU A 43 9.73 6.68 -5.63
N GLY A 44 9.77 7.41 -4.52
CA GLY A 44 9.68 8.87 -4.53
C GLY A 44 10.83 9.54 -5.29
N ALA A 45 12.07 9.08 -5.07
CA ALA A 45 13.23 9.55 -5.81
C ALA A 45 13.10 9.25 -7.31
N LEU A 46 12.64 8.05 -7.67
CA LEU A 46 12.45 7.64 -9.06
C LEU A 46 11.37 8.45 -9.78
N ARG A 47 10.22 8.66 -9.12
CA ARG A 47 9.13 9.51 -9.64
C ARG A 47 9.62 10.93 -9.91
N LYS A 48 10.44 11.50 -9.02
CA LYS A 48 11.03 12.83 -9.21
C LYS A 48 11.88 12.89 -10.48
N VAL A 49 12.75 11.90 -10.71
CA VAL A 49 13.58 11.83 -11.93
C VAL A 49 12.71 11.74 -13.19
N VAL A 50 11.70 10.88 -13.19
CA VAL A 50 10.77 10.74 -14.33
C VAL A 50 10.00 12.05 -14.57
N TYR A 51 9.53 12.69 -13.50
CA TYR A 51 8.83 13.98 -13.59
C TYR A 51 9.74 15.07 -14.17
N ASP A 52 10.99 15.17 -13.74
CA ASP A 52 11.94 16.17 -14.25
C ASP A 52 12.21 15.96 -15.75
N ILE A 53 12.32 14.70 -16.20
CA ILE A 53 12.44 14.34 -17.62
C ILE A 53 11.20 14.79 -18.39
N LEU A 54 10.00 14.40 -17.93
CA LEU A 54 8.74 14.75 -18.59
C LEU A 54 8.54 16.27 -18.63
N LYS A 55 8.92 16.99 -17.57
CA LYS A 55 8.83 18.44 -17.51
C LYS A 55 9.75 19.14 -18.49
N SER A 56 10.91 18.54 -18.77
CA SER A 56 11.89 19.08 -19.73
C SER A 56 11.46 18.90 -21.19
N ASP A 57 10.61 17.90 -21.47
CA ASP A 57 10.11 17.60 -22.81
C ASP A 57 8.89 18.46 -23.16
N ARG A 58 8.99 19.19 -24.28
CA ARG A 58 7.89 20.02 -24.80
C ARG A 58 6.69 19.20 -25.27
N HIS A 59 6.91 17.96 -25.73
CA HIS A 59 5.85 17.08 -26.22
C HIS A 59 5.13 16.35 -25.09
N ALA A 60 5.78 16.16 -23.94
CA ALA A 60 5.20 15.46 -22.80
C ALA A 60 3.88 16.09 -22.31
N GLN A 61 3.74 17.42 -22.36
CA GLN A 61 2.46 18.05 -21.99
C GLN A 61 1.31 17.66 -22.92
N TYR A 62 1.57 17.49 -24.22
CA TYR A 62 0.58 17.04 -25.19
C TYR A 62 0.22 15.57 -24.95
N GLU A 63 1.22 14.71 -24.74
CA GLU A 63 1.03 13.29 -24.44
C GLU A 63 0.27 13.08 -23.11
N LEU A 64 0.57 13.87 -22.08
CA LEU A 64 -0.16 13.83 -20.80
C LEU A 64 -1.63 14.25 -20.97
N LYS A 65 -1.90 15.25 -21.81
CA LYS A 65 -3.28 15.64 -22.14
C LYS A 65 -4.00 14.54 -22.92
N ALA A 66 -3.33 13.89 -23.87
CA ALA A 66 -3.87 12.75 -24.59
C ALA A 66 -4.15 11.57 -23.66
N ALA A 67 -3.25 11.29 -22.71
CA ALA A 67 -3.44 10.28 -21.68
C ALA A 67 -4.66 10.57 -20.79
N ALA A 68 -4.86 11.82 -20.38
CA ALA A 68 -6.05 12.23 -19.65
C ALA A 68 -7.35 12.02 -20.47
N GLN A 69 -7.33 12.32 -21.76
CA GLN A 69 -8.47 12.05 -22.65
C GLN A 69 -8.74 10.55 -22.83
N MET A 70 -7.69 9.73 -22.98
CA MET A 70 -7.83 8.26 -23.01
C MET A 70 -8.42 7.72 -21.70
N LYS A 71 -8.04 8.31 -20.57
CA LYS A 71 -8.58 7.97 -19.26
C LYS A 71 -10.10 8.20 -19.18
N ASP A 72 -10.58 9.30 -19.78
CA ASP A 72 -12.01 9.61 -19.82
C ASP A 72 -12.81 8.60 -20.66
N GLN A 73 -12.18 7.97 -21.66
CA GLN A 73 -12.80 6.91 -22.46
C GLN A 73 -12.86 5.56 -21.74
N LEU A 74 -12.07 5.37 -20.68
CA LEU A 74 -12.00 4.15 -19.87
C LEU A 74 -12.79 4.28 -18.56
N LYS A 75 -13.98 4.88 -18.64
CA LYS A 75 -14.94 4.95 -17.54
C LYS A 75 -15.94 3.82 -17.64
N CYS A 76 -16.22 3.18 -16.50
CA CYS A 76 -17.28 2.20 -16.40
C CYS A 76 -18.63 2.89 -16.63
N PRO A 77 -19.48 2.41 -17.55
CA PRO A 77 -20.77 3.04 -17.84
C PRO A 77 -21.78 2.95 -16.69
N ILE A 78 -21.59 2.02 -15.74
CA ILE A 78 -22.51 1.83 -14.60
C ILE A 78 -22.16 2.80 -13.46
N CYS A 79 -20.91 2.78 -12.97
CA CYS A 79 -20.50 3.61 -11.83
C CYS A 79 -19.89 4.96 -12.23
N CYS A 80 -19.80 5.25 -13.54
CA CYS A 80 -19.18 6.46 -14.12
C CYS A 80 -17.74 6.74 -13.64
N SER A 81 -17.10 5.75 -13.02
CA SER A 81 -15.77 5.85 -12.44
C SER A 81 -14.74 5.24 -13.39
N PHE A 82 -13.50 5.70 -13.28
CA PHE A 82 -12.39 5.09 -14.00
C PHE A 82 -12.30 3.59 -13.67
N MET A 83 -12.13 2.76 -14.70
CA MET A 83 -12.22 1.30 -14.55
C MET A 83 -11.22 0.75 -13.52
N SER A 84 -11.64 -0.28 -12.79
CA SER A 84 -10.80 -0.97 -11.81
C SER A 84 -9.87 -1.99 -12.47
N ASP A 85 -9.03 -2.65 -11.67
CA ASP A 85 -8.01 -3.59 -12.13
C ASP A 85 -8.58 -4.87 -12.79
N ILE A 86 -9.89 -5.14 -12.65
CA ILE A 86 -10.56 -6.27 -13.30
C ILE A 86 -11.66 -5.73 -14.21
N ILE A 87 -11.38 -5.77 -15.51
CA ILE A 87 -12.25 -5.32 -16.57
C ILE A 87 -12.84 -6.53 -17.26
N LEU A 88 -14.16 -6.55 -17.36
CA LEU A 88 -14.94 -7.60 -18.00
C LEU A 88 -15.55 -7.07 -19.28
N ARG A 89 -15.41 -7.82 -20.37
CA ARG A 89 -16.08 -7.58 -21.65
C ARG A 89 -17.18 -8.61 -21.87
N ILE A 90 -18.38 -8.13 -22.19
CA ILE A 90 -19.47 -8.99 -22.69
C ILE A 90 -19.16 -9.36 -24.14
N GLN A 91 -19.08 -10.65 -24.45
CA GLN A 91 -18.55 -11.11 -25.74
C GLN A 91 -19.49 -10.79 -26.91
N GLU A 92 -20.80 -10.83 -26.65
CA GLU A 92 -21.86 -10.66 -27.63
C GLU A 92 -21.97 -9.23 -28.14
N CYS A 93 -21.74 -8.24 -27.27
CA CYS A 93 -21.92 -6.83 -27.60
C CYS A 93 -20.65 -5.97 -27.44
N GLY A 94 -19.56 -6.52 -26.91
CA GLY A 94 -18.28 -5.82 -26.77
C GLY A 94 -18.20 -4.77 -25.66
N HIS A 95 -19.31 -4.50 -24.94
CA HIS A 95 -19.32 -3.53 -23.85
C HIS A 95 -18.46 -3.98 -22.67
N VAL A 96 -17.79 -3.02 -22.04
CA VAL A 96 -16.82 -3.25 -20.96
C VAL A 96 -17.26 -2.61 -19.64
N PHE A 97 -17.06 -3.33 -18.54
CA PHE A 97 -17.48 -2.93 -17.21
C PHE A 97 -16.42 -3.28 -16.16
N CYS A 98 -16.47 -2.58 -15.02
CA CYS A 98 -15.80 -3.04 -13.81
C CYS A 98 -16.42 -4.37 -13.34
N ARG A 99 -15.60 -5.29 -12.83
CA ARG A 99 -16.09 -6.55 -12.25
C ARG A 99 -17.19 -6.33 -11.20
N THR A 100 -16.98 -5.40 -10.27
CA THR A 100 -17.94 -5.15 -9.18
C THR A 100 -19.32 -4.76 -9.71
N CYS A 101 -19.37 -3.81 -10.66
CA CYS A 101 -20.63 -3.35 -11.21
C CYS A 101 -21.37 -4.42 -12.01
N LEU A 102 -20.64 -5.31 -12.69
CA LEU A 102 -21.26 -6.38 -13.46
C LEU A 102 -21.79 -7.50 -12.56
N VAL A 103 -21.08 -7.82 -11.47
CA VAL A 103 -21.56 -8.78 -10.45
C VAL A 103 -22.77 -8.23 -9.71
N GLU A 104 -22.77 -6.94 -9.35
CA GLU A 104 -23.95 -6.30 -8.75
C GLU A 104 -25.16 -6.31 -9.69
N TRP A 105 -24.92 -6.16 -11.00
CA TRP A 105 -25.97 -6.26 -12.01
C TRP A 105 -26.54 -7.68 -12.11
N GLU A 106 -25.69 -8.69 -12.17
CA GLU A 106 -26.06 -10.12 -12.15
C GLU A 106 -26.93 -10.44 -10.94
N ASN A 107 -26.48 -10.06 -9.73
CA ASN A 107 -27.23 -10.25 -8.50
C ASN A 107 -28.59 -9.52 -8.50
N SER A 108 -28.69 -8.36 -9.18
CA SER A 108 -29.95 -7.63 -9.24
C SER A 108 -31.00 -8.35 -10.09
N ILE A 109 -30.58 -9.01 -11.16
CA ILE A 109 -31.44 -9.86 -11.99
C ILE A 109 -31.92 -11.08 -11.21
N GLU A 110 -31.02 -11.75 -10.49
CA GLU A 110 -31.37 -12.90 -9.62
C GLU A 110 -32.35 -12.51 -8.50
N SER A 111 -32.21 -11.30 -7.94
CA SER A 111 -33.11 -10.83 -6.88
C SER A 111 -34.54 -10.57 -7.39
N MET A 112 -34.70 -10.20 -8.67
CA MET A 112 -36.01 -9.93 -9.28
C MET A 112 -36.77 -11.21 -9.63
N SER A 113 -36.08 -12.33 -9.85
CA SER A 113 -36.74 -13.60 -10.19
C SER A 113 -37.34 -14.33 -8.97
N GLN A 114 -36.98 -13.91 -7.75
CA GLN A 114 -37.42 -14.59 -6.52
C GLN A 114 -38.76 -14.08 -5.97
N SER A 115 -39.38 -13.05 -6.55
CA SER A 115 -40.56 -12.38 -5.98
C SER A 115 -41.91 -12.80 -6.55
N ASP A 116 -41.97 -13.66 -7.58
CA ASP A 116 -43.24 -14.10 -8.18
C ASP A 116 -43.54 -15.56 -7.81
N ASP A 117 -44.46 -15.74 -6.84
CA ASP A 117 -45.05 -17.03 -6.39
C ASP A 117 -45.95 -17.68 -7.46
N SER A 118 -45.79 -17.35 -8.74
CA SER A 118 -46.57 -17.96 -9.81
C SER A 118 -46.06 -19.37 -10.11
N GLU A 119 -46.82 -20.38 -9.69
CA GLU A 119 -46.61 -21.82 -9.94
C GLU A 119 -46.54 -22.22 -11.43
N ASP A 120 -46.70 -21.28 -12.36
CA ASP A 120 -46.74 -21.53 -13.81
C ASP A 120 -45.40 -21.19 -14.47
N GLY A 121 -44.48 -22.15 -14.42
CA GLY A 121 -43.35 -22.25 -15.37
C GLY A 121 -42.00 -21.75 -14.84
N GLU A 122 -41.02 -22.64 -14.88
CA GLU A 122 -39.60 -22.42 -14.55
C GLU A 122 -38.95 -21.46 -15.56
N TYR A 123 -39.14 -20.15 -15.38
CA TYR A 123 -38.44 -19.12 -16.17
C TYR A 123 -37.09 -18.79 -15.52
N GLU A 124 -36.00 -19.32 -16.05
CA GLU A 124 -34.66 -18.91 -15.61
C GLU A 124 -34.38 -17.48 -16.09
N PRO A 125 -34.06 -16.53 -15.18
CA PRO A 125 -33.79 -15.17 -15.57
C PRO A 125 -32.53 -15.09 -16.43
N GLN A 126 -32.67 -14.58 -17.66
CA GLN A 126 -31.56 -14.45 -18.59
C GLN A 126 -30.75 -13.19 -18.31
N LEU A 127 -29.43 -13.35 -18.17
CA LEU A 127 -28.50 -12.24 -18.00
C LEU A 127 -28.48 -11.36 -19.26
N THR A 128 -28.64 -10.05 -19.09
CA THR A 128 -28.61 -9.07 -20.20
C THR A 128 -27.55 -8.00 -19.98
N CYS A 129 -27.06 -7.40 -21.07
CA CYS A 129 -26.11 -6.30 -21.01
C CYS A 129 -26.74 -5.04 -20.39
N PRO A 130 -26.12 -4.41 -19.37
CA PRO A 130 -26.63 -3.17 -18.75
C PRO A 130 -26.79 -1.98 -19.72
N LEU A 131 -26.03 -1.97 -20.82
CA LEU A 131 -26.04 -0.87 -21.79
C LEU A 131 -27.00 -1.08 -22.96
N CYS A 132 -26.89 -2.23 -23.63
CA CYS A 132 -27.63 -2.48 -24.87
C CYS A 132 -28.73 -3.53 -24.72
N ARG A 133 -28.86 -4.14 -23.53
CA ARG A 133 -29.80 -5.22 -23.22
C ARG A 133 -29.67 -6.48 -24.09
N ALA A 134 -28.55 -6.63 -24.82
CA ALA A 134 -28.22 -7.87 -25.51
C ALA A 134 -28.14 -9.01 -24.49
N GLU A 135 -28.73 -10.15 -24.84
CA GLU A 135 -28.66 -11.38 -24.07
C GLU A 135 -27.21 -11.88 -24.00
N VAL A 136 -26.79 -12.31 -22.81
CA VAL A 136 -25.43 -12.80 -22.54
C VAL A 136 -25.49 -14.31 -22.39
N PHE A 137 -24.76 -15.03 -23.24
CA PHE A 137 -24.72 -16.50 -23.24
C PHE A 137 -23.34 -17.03 -22.90
N LEU A 138 -22.29 -16.27 -23.21
CA LEU A 138 -20.90 -16.64 -23.01
C LEU A 138 -20.36 -16.05 -21.70
N PRO A 139 -19.40 -16.74 -21.06
CA PRO A 139 -18.72 -16.20 -19.90
C PRO A 139 -17.98 -14.91 -20.28
N PHE A 140 -17.98 -13.96 -19.35
CA PHE A 140 -17.30 -12.69 -19.54
C PHE A 140 -15.81 -12.88 -19.86
N SER A 141 -15.32 -12.18 -20.87
CA SER A 141 -13.90 -12.15 -21.21
C SER A 141 -13.18 -11.19 -20.28
N LYS A 142 -12.05 -11.63 -19.70
CA LYS A 142 -11.12 -10.73 -19.01
C LYS A 142 -10.29 -10.00 -20.06
N GLU A 143 -10.13 -8.68 -19.91
CA GLU A 143 -9.37 -7.86 -20.84
C GLU A 143 -7.98 -7.49 -20.28
N PRO A 144 -6.95 -8.35 -20.43
CA PRO A 144 -5.62 -8.07 -19.88
C PRO A 144 -4.98 -6.83 -20.52
N THR A 145 -5.26 -6.59 -21.80
CA THR A 145 -4.74 -5.41 -22.53
C THR A 145 -5.34 -4.11 -21.99
N LEU A 146 -6.65 -4.05 -21.76
CA LEU A 146 -7.28 -2.87 -21.14
C LEU A 146 -6.80 -2.67 -19.70
N ARG A 147 -6.61 -3.77 -18.96
CA ARG A 147 -6.02 -3.72 -17.61
C ARG A 147 -4.63 -3.10 -17.63
N PHE A 148 -3.80 -3.44 -18.61
CA PHE A 148 -2.50 -2.81 -18.80
C PHE A 148 -2.62 -1.30 -19.02
N PHE A 149 -3.50 -0.85 -19.91
CA PHE A 149 -3.72 0.59 -20.16
C PHE A 149 -4.25 1.33 -18.94
N VAL A 150 -5.21 0.74 -18.21
CA VAL A 150 -5.75 1.31 -16.97
C VAL A 150 -4.64 1.52 -15.94
N ARG A 151 -3.76 0.54 -15.77
CA ARG A 151 -2.59 0.64 -14.88
C ARG A 151 -1.59 1.69 -15.34
N LEU A 152 -1.29 1.72 -16.64
CA LEU A 152 -0.37 2.69 -17.22
C LEU A 152 -0.86 4.12 -17.01
N LEU A 153 -2.11 4.40 -17.36
CA LEU A 153 -2.71 5.73 -17.20
C LEU A 153 -2.82 6.14 -15.73
N SER A 154 -3.13 5.20 -14.83
CA SER A 154 -3.10 5.45 -13.38
C SER A 154 -1.69 5.80 -12.90
N GLY A 155 -0.67 5.07 -13.39
CA GLY A 155 0.73 5.33 -13.06
C GLY A 155 1.18 6.72 -13.53
N ILE A 156 0.78 7.12 -14.75
CA ILE A 156 1.06 8.45 -15.29
C ILE A 156 0.40 9.54 -14.44
N GLU A 157 -0.85 9.36 -14.03
CA GLU A 157 -1.53 10.31 -13.14
C GLU A 157 -0.84 10.40 -11.77
N LEU A 158 -0.45 9.26 -11.18
CA LEU A 158 0.26 9.23 -9.91
C LEU A 158 1.65 9.88 -9.99
N LEU A 159 2.31 9.79 -11.14
CA LEU A 159 3.57 10.50 -11.40
C LEU A 159 3.41 12.01 -11.35
N MET A 160 2.24 12.53 -11.74
CA MET A 160 1.94 13.96 -11.75
C MET A 160 1.46 14.48 -10.39
N GLN A 161 1.10 13.60 -9.47
CA GLN A 161 0.67 13.99 -8.12
C GLN A 161 1.88 14.24 -7.19
N PRO A 162 1.76 15.19 -6.25
CA PRO A 162 2.74 15.35 -5.19
C PRO A 162 2.91 14.03 -4.42
N HIS A 163 4.16 13.60 -4.19
CA HIS A 163 4.47 12.33 -3.51
C HIS A 163 3.81 12.20 -2.13
N GLU A 164 3.70 13.31 -1.39
CA GLU A 164 3.03 13.36 -0.09
C GLU A 164 1.55 12.98 -0.15
N GLU A 165 0.85 13.33 -1.23
CA GLU A 165 -0.56 13.01 -1.41
C GLU A 165 -0.75 11.50 -1.67
N VAL A 166 0.10 10.93 -2.53
CA VAL A 166 0.08 9.49 -2.81
C VAL A 166 0.40 8.69 -1.55
N ASN A 167 1.37 9.13 -0.76
CA ASN A 167 1.69 8.50 0.52
C ASN A 167 0.56 8.63 1.53
N SER A 168 -0.10 9.79 1.59
CA SER A 168 -1.23 10.02 2.49
C SER A 168 -2.41 9.13 2.12
N ARG A 169 -2.68 8.95 0.83
CA ARG A 169 -3.73 8.05 0.32
C ARG A 169 -3.42 6.58 0.55
N LEU A 170 -2.14 6.19 0.43
CA LEU A 170 -1.71 4.85 0.82
C LEU A 170 -1.90 4.68 2.32
N LYS A 171 -1.37 5.56 3.17
CA LYS A 171 -1.51 5.50 4.63
C LYS A 171 -2.97 5.44 5.10
N SER A 172 -3.87 6.21 4.48
CA SER A 172 -5.29 6.22 4.85
C SER A 172 -6.03 4.93 4.53
N ARG A 173 -5.55 4.14 3.54
CA ARG A 173 -6.11 2.82 3.24
C ARG A 173 -5.67 1.71 4.21
N LEU A 174 -4.73 2.00 5.09
CA LEU A 174 -3.94 0.96 5.77
C LEU A 174 -3.94 1.05 7.27
N TYR A 175 -4.13 2.26 7.77
CA TYR A 175 -3.94 2.50 9.18
C TYR A 175 -5.25 2.17 9.90
N ILE A 176 -5.40 0.90 10.28
CA ILE A 176 -6.04 0.64 11.55
C ILE A 176 -4.94 0.89 12.60
N PRO A 177 -4.94 2.04 13.32
CA PRO A 177 -3.96 2.28 14.37
C PRO A 177 -3.96 1.08 15.31
N VAL A 178 -2.84 0.36 15.40
CA VAL A 178 -2.62 -0.54 16.54
C VAL A 178 -2.31 0.40 17.71
N PRO A 179 -3.20 0.54 18.71
CA PRO A 179 -2.98 1.50 19.79
C PRO A 179 -1.72 1.08 20.55
N PRO A 180 -0.71 1.96 20.71
CA PRO A 180 0.52 1.61 21.43
C PRO A 180 0.26 1.23 22.91
N GLN A 181 -0.94 1.51 23.41
CA GLN A 181 -1.38 1.30 24.79
C GLN A 181 -1.95 -0.11 25.06
N THR A 182 -2.19 -0.93 24.02
CA THR A 182 -2.84 -2.26 24.18
C THR A 182 -1.90 -3.39 24.56
N ILE A 183 -0.59 -3.14 24.58
CA ILE A 183 0.36 -4.07 25.19
C ILE A 183 0.63 -3.53 26.59
N PRO A 184 -0.10 -3.97 27.63
CA PRO A 184 0.38 -3.71 28.97
C PRO A 184 1.80 -4.24 29.02
N PHE A 185 2.76 -3.38 29.34
CA PHE A 185 4.09 -3.78 29.81
C PHE A 185 3.84 -4.55 31.12
N ALA A 186 3.33 -5.77 31.00
CA ALA A 186 3.09 -6.68 32.09
C ALA A 186 4.46 -7.05 32.63
N GLY A 187 4.87 -6.30 33.64
CA GLY A 187 5.95 -6.60 34.56
C GLY A 187 7.22 -7.15 33.91
N ILE A 188 8.19 -6.27 33.68
CA ILE A 188 9.47 -6.53 34.33
C ILE A 188 9.13 -6.56 35.82
N SER A 189 8.76 -7.75 36.28
CA SER A 189 8.54 -8.03 37.69
C SER A 189 9.80 -7.58 38.37
N LYS A 190 9.67 -6.52 39.16
CA LYS A 190 10.65 -6.14 40.17
C LYS A 190 10.73 -7.31 41.13
N TYR A 191 11.49 -8.35 40.78
CA TYR A 191 12.14 -9.16 41.78
C TYR A 191 13.10 -8.20 42.48
N SER A 192 12.59 -7.69 43.61
CA SER A 192 13.30 -7.23 44.80
C SER A 192 14.81 -7.36 44.67
N ARG A 193 15.52 -6.24 44.54
CA ARG A 193 16.21 -5.63 45.69
C ARG A 193 16.85 -6.69 46.60
N LEU A 194 18.06 -7.09 46.26
CA LEU A 194 19.10 -7.26 47.27
C LEU A 194 20.09 -6.10 47.08
N ASN A 195 20.33 -5.42 48.19
CA ASN A 195 21.15 -4.22 48.37
C ASN A 195 22.44 -4.18 47.53
N PRO A 196 22.79 -2.98 47.03
CA PRO A 196 24.13 -2.46 47.16
C PRO A 196 24.14 -1.21 48.07
N ASN A 197 25.16 -1.15 48.92
CA ASN A 197 25.47 -0.06 49.86
C ASN A 197 25.37 1.35 49.23
N PRO A 198 25.06 2.38 50.04
CA PRO A 198 25.16 3.76 49.62
C PRO A 198 26.59 4.24 49.84
N ASP A 199 27.30 4.61 48.76
CA ASP A 199 28.32 5.64 48.83
C ASP A 199 28.53 6.25 47.44
N GLU A 200 28.54 7.59 47.43
CA GLU A 200 28.89 8.51 46.35
C GLU A 200 27.95 8.54 45.12
N GLY A 201 27.49 9.68 44.59
CA GLY A 201 27.90 11.06 44.69
C GLY A 201 27.60 11.73 43.34
N LEU A 202 27.11 12.97 43.37
CA LEU A 202 26.99 13.93 42.26
C LEU A 202 25.86 13.82 41.21
N LEU A 203 24.94 14.78 41.35
CA LEU A 203 24.59 15.83 40.40
C LEU A 203 24.31 15.44 38.93
N ARG A 204 23.03 15.53 38.54
CA ARG A 204 22.63 16.31 37.35
C ARG A 204 21.15 16.68 37.38
N HIS A 205 20.93 17.99 37.39
CA HIS A 205 19.65 18.66 37.16
C HIS A 205 19.20 18.48 35.71
N CYS A 206 17.93 18.12 35.51
CA CYS A 206 17.16 18.49 34.33
C CYS A 206 15.76 18.94 34.76
N PHE A 207 15.45 20.18 34.41
CA PHE A 207 14.17 20.85 34.61
C PHE A 207 13.07 20.19 33.75
N LEU A 208 11.91 19.94 34.34
CA LEU A 208 10.63 19.82 33.63
C LEU A 208 9.63 20.78 34.31
N PRO A 209 8.81 21.53 33.54
CA PRO A 209 7.87 22.47 34.12
C PRO A 209 6.61 21.77 34.61
N ALA A 210 6.11 22.25 35.75
CA ALA A 210 4.95 21.73 36.47
C ALA A 210 3.63 22.06 35.76
N CYS A 211 2.76 21.05 35.63
CA CYS A 211 1.34 21.26 35.37
C CYS A 211 0.61 21.39 36.71
N TYR A 212 -0.05 22.53 36.86
CA TYR A 212 -0.85 22.96 38.00
C TYR A 212 -2.14 22.11 38.11
N VAL A 213 -2.41 21.53 39.28
CA VAL A 213 -3.72 20.94 39.63
C VAL A 213 -4.24 21.68 40.86
N PRO A 214 -5.47 22.23 40.85
CA PRO A 214 -6.03 22.87 42.03
C PRO A 214 -6.69 21.85 42.96
N SER A 215 -6.36 21.99 44.24
CA SER A 215 -6.86 21.26 45.40
C SER A 215 -8.26 21.74 45.83
N GLY A 216 -9.13 20.79 46.17
CA GLY A 216 -10.39 21.01 46.90
C GLY A 216 -10.39 20.27 48.26
N PRO A 217 -11.14 20.74 49.28
CA PRO A 217 -10.91 20.38 50.69
C PRO A 217 -11.68 19.12 51.16
N PRO A 218 -11.33 18.57 52.35
CA PRO A 218 -11.79 17.26 52.81
C PRO A 218 -13.12 17.34 53.56
N ARG A 219 -13.93 16.27 53.50
CA ARG A 219 -15.01 16.03 54.47
C ARG A 219 -15.02 14.58 54.95
N HIS A 220 -15.37 14.49 56.23
CA HIS A 220 -15.22 13.40 57.19
C HIS A 220 -16.20 12.22 57.04
N HIS A 221 -15.71 11.08 57.53
CA HIS A 221 -16.36 9.95 58.23
C HIS A 221 -17.79 9.51 57.85
N ALA A 222 -17.93 8.22 57.49
CA ALA A 222 -18.94 7.34 58.07
C ALA A 222 -18.56 5.84 57.95
N SER A 223 -18.52 5.20 59.12
CA SER A 223 -18.87 3.83 59.48
C SER A 223 -18.64 2.64 58.54
N PHE A 224 -17.76 1.77 59.03
CA PHE A 224 -17.81 0.32 58.93
C PHE A 224 -19.24 -0.23 59.11
N ASN A 225 -19.67 -1.11 58.20
CA ASN A 225 -20.52 -2.25 58.52
C ASN A 225 -20.20 -3.39 57.56
N GLY A 226 -20.01 -4.58 58.12
CA GLY A 226 -19.63 -5.79 57.40
C GLY A 226 -20.77 -6.37 56.56
N CYS A 227 -20.41 -6.86 55.39
CA CYS A 227 -21.18 -7.85 54.64
C CYS A 227 -20.21 -8.94 54.15
N GLU A 228 -20.25 -10.04 54.90
CA GLU A 228 -20.26 -11.43 54.45
C GLU A 228 -19.82 -11.75 53.00
N ASN A 229 -18.66 -12.39 52.95
CA ASN A 229 -18.23 -13.47 52.04
C ASN A 229 -19.21 -13.88 50.92
N SER A 230 -18.99 -13.34 49.73
CA SER A 230 -19.43 -13.96 48.46
C SER A 230 -18.19 -14.43 47.67
N PRO A 231 -18.19 -15.66 47.09
CA PRO A 231 -17.06 -16.16 46.32
C PRO A 231 -17.08 -15.54 44.91
N GLY A 232 -16.82 -14.24 44.83
CA GLY A 232 -16.60 -13.50 43.58
C GLY A 232 -15.16 -13.68 43.10
N LYS A 233 -14.73 -14.91 42.80
CA LYS A 233 -13.45 -15.18 42.15
C LYS A 233 -13.67 -15.49 40.68
N LEU A 234 -12.84 -14.83 39.86
CA LEU A 234 -12.54 -15.14 38.45
C LEU A 234 -13.57 -14.71 37.39
N ASN A 235 -13.59 -13.41 37.08
CA ASN A 235 -14.01 -12.94 35.74
C ASN A 235 -13.06 -11.90 35.12
N ILE A 236 -11.85 -11.74 35.69
CA ILE A 236 -10.85 -10.77 35.21
C ILE A 236 -10.02 -11.34 34.04
N PHE A 237 -9.89 -12.68 33.93
CA PHE A 237 -9.02 -13.31 32.93
C PHE A 237 -9.61 -13.38 31.50
N THR A 238 -10.93 -13.26 31.34
CA THR A 238 -11.59 -13.43 30.04
C THR A 238 -11.50 -12.16 29.18
N GLN A 239 -11.57 -10.97 29.78
CA GLN A 239 -11.46 -9.69 29.05
C GLN A 239 -10.08 -9.49 28.42
N ASP A 240 -9.01 -9.91 29.09
CA ASP A 240 -7.65 -9.77 28.55
C ASP A 240 -7.40 -10.68 27.34
N SER A 241 -8.03 -11.87 27.30
CA SER A 241 -7.87 -12.83 26.21
C SER A 241 -8.48 -12.33 24.89
N GLU A 242 -9.68 -11.76 24.94
CA GLU A 242 -10.36 -11.19 23.76
C GLU A 242 -9.59 -10.00 23.18
N VAL A 243 -9.05 -9.14 24.04
CA VAL A 243 -8.22 -8.00 23.62
C VAL A 243 -6.92 -8.46 22.96
N ILE A 244 -6.26 -9.50 23.51
CA ILE A 244 -5.04 -10.08 22.93
C ILE A 244 -5.32 -10.71 21.58
N ALA A 245 -6.39 -11.51 21.45
CA ALA A 245 -6.78 -12.16 20.20
C ALA A 245 -7.12 -11.12 19.12
N SER A 246 -7.91 -10.11 19.47
CA SER A 246 -8.25 -8.98 18.59
C SER A 246 -7.00 -8.20 18.15
N THR A 247 -6.08 -7.92 19.06
CA THR A 247 -4.82 -7.22 18.75
C THR A 247 -3.95 -8.06 17.81
N PHE A 248 -3.86 -9.36 18.04
CA PHE A 248 -3.08 -10.26 17.19
C PHE A 248 -3.64 -10.36 15.77
N ASP A 249 -4.96 -10.51 15.64
CA ASP A 249 -5.64 -10.52 14.35
C ASP A 249 -5.48 -9.19 13.62
N LEU A 250 -5.53 -8.07 14.36
CA LEU A 250 -5.28 -6.75 13.81
C LEU A 250 -3.85 -6.62 13.26
N VAL A 251 -2.84 -7.04 14.02
CA VAL A 251 -1.44 -7.04 13.59
C VAL A 251 -1.28 -7.90 12.34
N ARG A 252 -1.82 -9.12 12.30
CA ARG A 252 -1.74 -10.01 11.13
C ARG A 252 -2.43 -9.43 9.90
N LYS A 253 -3.63 -8.85 10.05
CA LYS A 253 -4.33 -8.16 8.97
C LYS A 253 -3.48 -7.00 8.45
N SER A 254 -2.95 -6.17 9.34
CA SER A 254 -2.07 -5.05 8.98
C SER A 254 -0.82 -5.51 8.23
N THR A 255 -0.15 -6.57 8.69
CA THR A 255 1.03 -7.15 8.01
C THR A 255 0.70 -7.59 6.59
N ARG A 256 -0.42 -8.30 6.37
CA ARG A 256 -0.84 -8.73 5.02
C ARG A 256 -1.06 -7.52 4.10
N THR A 257 -1.70 -6.48 4.62
CA THR A 257 -1.94 -5.27 3.83
C THR A 257 -0.63 -4.53 3.50
N LEU A 258 0.33 -4.48 4.45
CA LEU A 258 1.67 -3.92 4.18
C LEU A 258 2.40 -4.69 3.06
N ILE A 259 2.36 -6.02 3.08
CA ILE A 259 2.97 -6.86 2.03
C ILE A 259 2.39 -6.51 0.66
N GLN A 260 1.06 -6.45 0.55
CA GLN A 260 0.39 -6.10 -0.71
C GLN A 260 0.83 -4.74 -1.26
N ILE A 261 1.11 -3.78 -0.39
CA ILE A 261 1.58 -2.46 -0.83
C ILE A 261 3.00 -2.48 -1.28
N ILE A 262 3.87 -3.16 -0.54
CA ILE A 262 5.27 -3.31 -0.92
C ILE A 262 5.33 -3.92 -2.33
N GLU A 263 4.49 -4.93 -2.61
CA GLU A 263 4.35 -5.52 -3.93
C GLU A 263 3.86 -4.52 -4.99
N ILE A 264 2.83 -3.73 -4.71
CA ILE A 264 2.32 -2.68 -5.62
C ILE A 264 3.40 -1.63 -5.90
N GLN A 265 4.07 -1.13 -4.85
CA GLN A 265 5.13 -0.12 -4.98
C GLN A 265 6.35 -0.66 -5.73
N ARG A 266 6.72 -1.93 -5.52
CA ARG A 266 7.78 -2.61 -6.29
C ARG A 266 7.40 -2.77 -7.76
N ALA A 267 6.17 -3.15 -8.06
CA ALA A 267 5.68 -3.24 -9.43
C ALA A 267 5.72 -1.86 -10.12
N GLU A 268 5.32 -0.80 -9.42
CA GLU A 268 5.42 0.56 -9.93
C GLU A 268 6.88 0.98 -10.16
N TYR A 269 7.76 0.74 -9.18
CA TYR A 269 9.20 1.01 -9.28
C TYR A 269 9.82 0.32 -10.50
N TYR A 270 9.43 -0.94 -10.77
CA TYR A 270 9.89 -1.69 -11.93
C TYR A 270 9.44 -1.05 -13.25
N VAL A 271 8.18 -0.65 -13.38
CA VAL A 271 7.65 0.01 -14.58
C VAL A 271 8.36 1.33 -14.84
N LEU A 272 8.54 2.17 -13.80
CA LEU A 272 9.25 3.45 -13.94
C LEU A 272 10.71 3.26 -14.36
N ASN A 273 11.38 2.23 -13.86
CA ASN A 273 12.74 1.89 -14.29
C ASN A 273 12.80 1.46 -15.76
N ILE A 274 11.81 0.71 -16.25
CA ILE A 274 11.73 0.37 -17.67
C ILE A 274 11.61 1.64 -18.50
N LEU A 275 10.73 2.58 -18.11
CA LEU A 275 10.57 3.85 -18.82
C LEU A 275 11.88 4.64 -18.89
N LEU A 276 12.63 4.71 -17.78
CA LEU A 276 13.94 5.37 -17.77
C LEU A 276 14.96 4.67 -18.67
N LYS A 277 14.99 3.34 -18.68
CA LYS A 277 15.89 2.55 -19.56
C LYS A 277 15.57 2.76 -21.04
N VAL A 278 14.29 2.80 -21.40
CA VAL A 278 13.87 3.05 -22.79
C VAL A 278 14.27 4.47 -23.22
N ASN A 279 14.03 5.47 -22.36
CA ASN A 279 14.34 6.86 -22.68
C ASN A 279 15.86 7.11 -22.80
N SER A 280 16.64 6.55 -21.88
CA SER A 280 18.11 6.66 -21.95
C SER A 280 18.68 6.04 -23.23
N ASN A 281 18.16 4.88 -23.67
CA ASN A 281 18.57 4.27 -24.94
C ASN A 281 18.20 5.13 -26.16
N ALA A 282 17.04 5.79 -26.16
CA ALA A 282 16.64 6.70 -27.23
C ALA A 282 17.62 7.89 -27.36
N LEU A 283 17.98 8.50 -26.24
CA LEU A 283 18.96 9.60 -26.21
C LEU A 283 20.35 9.19 -26.71
N TYR A 284 20.80 7.96 -26.42
CA TYR A 284 22.08 7.46 -26.95
C TYR A 284 22.04 7.27 -28.48
N GLN A 285 20.91 6.86 -29.04
CA GLN A 285 20.78 6.66 -30.50
C GLN A 285 20.76 7.99 -31.26
N GLU A 286 20.08 9.01 -30.74
CA GLU A 286 20.06 10.35 -31.35
C GLU A 286 21.47 10.97 -31.40
N ASN A 287 22.23 10.87 -30.31
CA ASN A 287 23.61 11.37 -30.28
C ASN A 287 24.55 10.61 -31.22
N SER A 288 24.38 9.29 -31.34
CA SER A 288 25.20 8.48 -32.26
C SER A 288 24.93 8.81 -33.73
N THR A 289 23.67 9.05 -34.09
CA THR A 289 23.29 9.41 -35.47
C THR A 289 23.74 10.82 -35.84
N ALA A 290 23.67 11.78 -34.91
CA ALA A 290 24.19 13.13 -35.11
C ALA A 290 25.71 13.12 -35.40
N HIS A 291 26.49 12.34 -34.63
CA HIS A 291 27.93 12.21 -34.88
C HIS A 291 28.26 11.56 -36.23
N ARG A 292 27.47 10.58 -36.68
CA ARG A 292 27.70 9.91 -37.97
C ARG A 292 27.45 10.83 -39.16
N ASN A 293 26.48 11.74 -39.06
CA ASN A 293 26.15 12.67 -40.13
C ASN A 293 27.18 13.81 -40.24
N HIS A 294 27.76 14.25 -39.12
CA HIS A 294 28.82 15.26 -39.13
C HIS A 294 30.11 14.76 -39.81
N PHE A 295 30.41 13.46 -39.73
CA PHE A 295 31.60 12.90 -40.38
C PHE A 295 31.45 12.67 -41.90
N LYS A 296 30.23 12.67 -42.45
CA LYS A 296 29.99 12.41 -43.87
C LYS A 296 29.96 13.67 -44.74
N SER A 297 30.01 14.87 -44.18
CA SER A 297 30.00 16.13 -44.97
C SER A 297 31.38 16.78 -45.16
N SER A 298 32.48 16.09 -44.85
CA SER A 298 33.83 16.68 -44.88
C SER A 298 34.65 16.39 -46.15
N ASP A 299 34.12 15.65 -47.13
CA ASP A 299 34.90 15.21 -48.31
C ASP A 299 34.52 15.92 -49.63
N ALA A 300 33.91 17.11 -49.57
CA ALA A 300 33.68 17.93 -50.76
C ALA A 300 34.31 19.32 -50.61
N ASP A 301 35.57 19.39 -51.00
CA ASP A 301 36.32 20.51 -51.54
C ASP A 301 36.49 21.83 -50.74
N THR A 302 37.69 22.40 -50.95
CA THR A 302 38.09 23.83 -50.84
C THR A 302 38.68 24.34 -49.51
N PRO A 303 39.55 25.40 -49.54
CA PRO A 303 40.91 25.32 -49.05
C PRO A 303 41.22 26.35 -47.93
N CYS A 304 42.47 26.28 -47.48
CA CYS A 304 43.15 26.99 -46.41
C CYS A 304 42.76 28.45 -46.08
N VAL A 305 43.00 28.74 -44.79
CA VAL A 305 43.45 29.99 -44.14
C VAL A 305 42.38 30.76 -43.34
N GLY A 306 42.56 30.77 -42.00
CA GLY A 306 41.95 31.76 -41.11
C GLY A 306 41.85 31.31 -39.65
N ASN A 307 42.90 31.49 -38.86
CA ASN A 307 42.94 31.23 -37.42
C ASN A 307 41.95 32.11 -36.64
N VAL A 308 40.96 31.53 -35.95
CA VAL A 308 40.30 32.16 -34.79
C VAL A 308 39.99 31.08 -33.75
N ALA A 309 40.53 31.27 -32.55
CA ALA A 309 40.31 30.42 -31.39
C ALA A 309 38.98 30.79 -30.71
N THR A 310 38.11 29.81 -30.46
CA THR A 310 36.98 29.95 -29.54
C THR A 310 36.85 28.72 -28.64
N ASP A 311 36.92 29.01 -27.34
CA ASP A 311 36.76 28.11 -26.19
C ASP A 311 35.38 27.44 -26.16
N SER A 312 35.37 26.11 -26.02
CA SER A 312 34.17 25.32 -25.73
C SER A 312 34.35 24.56 -24.42
N ARG A 313 33.86 25.16 -23.32
CA ARG A 313 33.63 24.48 -22.03
C ARG A 313 32.13 24.52 -21.75
N ASN A 314 31.48 23.36 -21.85
CA ASN A 314 30.39 22.92 -20.95
C ASN A 314 29.84 21.58 -21.42
N ALA A 315 30.40 20.50 -20.90
CA ALA A 315 29.76 19.18 -20.86
C ALA A 315 29.59 18.82 -19.38
N SER A 316 28.36 18.96 -18.88
CA SER A 316 28.00 18.56 -17.51
C SER A 316 27.61 17.09 -17.53
N ALA A 317 28.43 16.25 -16.91
CA ALA A 317 28.21 14.82 -16.77
C ALA A 317 27.34 14.55 -15.54
N TYR A 318 26.11 14.06 -15.76
CA TYR A 318 25.34 13.38 -14.73
C TYR A 318 25.50 11.88 -14.92
N SER A 319 26.48 11.30 -14.22
CA SER A 319 26.68 9.85 -14.13
C SER A 319 26.43 9.42 -12.69
N ILE A 320 25.18 9.05 -12.38
CA ILE A 320 24.86 8.29 -11.17
C ILE A 320 24.00 7.10 -11.60
N ILE A 321 24.65 5.95 -11.77
CA ILE A 321 24.00 4.64 -11.95
C ILE A 321 24.19 3.88 -10.63
N PRO A 322 23.13 3.55 -9.88
CA PRO A 322 23.24 2.66 -8.74
C PRO A 322 23.50 1.22 -9.21
N ALA A 323 24.34 0.51 -8.46
CA ALA A 323 24.71 -0.88 -8.72
C ALA A 323 23.50 -1.83 -8.74
N HIS A 324 23.46 -2.67 -9.78
CA HIS A 324 22.39 -3.63 -10.05
C HIS A 324 22.46 -4.80 -9.06
N HIS A 325 21.46 -4.97 -8.19
CA HIS A 325 21.23 -6.22 -7.46
C HIS A 325 20.39 -7.15 -8.35
N GLN A 326 20.96 -8.25 -8.83
CA GLN A 326 20.22 -9.31 -9.53
C GLN A 326 19.65 -10.29 -8.51
N GLU A 327 18.35 -10.19 -8.20
CA GLU A 327 17.62 -11.29 -7.56
C GLU A 327 17.09 -12.24 -8.62
N LYS A 328 17.53 -13.50 -8.53
CA LYS A 328 17.03 -14.63 -9.33
C LYS A 328 15.65 -15.03 -8.79
N TYR A 329 14.60 -14.77 -9.54
CA TYR A 329 13.31 -15.45 -9.35
C TYR A 329 13.20 -16.58 -10.39
N SER A 330 13.14 -17.82 -9.91
CA SER A 330 12.67 -18.96 -10.70
C SER A 330 11.15 -19.01 -10.56
N CYS A 331 10.45 -19.10 -11.70
CA CYS A 331 9.02 -19.36 -11.75
C CYS A 331 8.71 -20.83 -11.42
#